data_AF-A0A414HG66-F1
#
_entry.id   AF-A0A414HG66-F1
#
_cell.length_a   1.000
_cell.length_b   1.000
_cell.length_c   1.000
_cell.angle_alpha   90.00
_cell.angle_beta   90.00
_cell.angle_gamma   90.00
#
_symmetry.space_group_name_H-M   'P 1'
#
loop_
_entity.id
_entity.type
_entity.pdbx_description
1 polymer ?
#
loop_
_entity_poly.entity_id
_entity_poly.type
_entity_poly.pdbx_seq_one_letter_code
_entity_poly.pdbx_strand_id
1 'polypeptide(L)'
;MDKPIYTDTYFRIESGYEWGRGMSEEKTETFFAEIRSLFSQNGFTIEERKYGGCPDVVLDKTRLYCHPQELSGPVRKELIGRIEKILTQGTTFQYLRTDTYGEVLDLTEEEELAYYREVHAMGIEGIFSEAFRTRRRNLYKSREQVQEILVEKLRVKTFRESSVYSSTSPAWRYIREIYEKMLAEGKLVEGYKHTGSGKLMLCRTATDREILPDKAKK
;
A
#
# COMPACT_ATOMS: atom_id res chain seq x y z
N MET A 1 -3.72 -21.10 -4.80
CA MET A 1 -3.23 -21.40 -3.45
C MET A 1 -3.78 -20.31 -2.54
N ASP A 2 -4.51 -20.68 -1.49
CA ASP A 2 -4.97 -19.73 -0.48
C ASP A 2 -3.74 -19.22 0.27
N LYS A 3 -3.30 -17.99 -0.04
CA LYS A 3 -2.21 -17.35 0.69
C LYS A 3 -2.75 -16.79 2.00
N PRO A 4 -1.96 -16.80 3.09
CA PRO A 4 -2.40 -16.21 4.33
C PRO A 4 -2.70 -14.71 4.15
N ILE A 5 -3.84 -14.27 4.71
CA ILE A 5 -4.23 -12.87 4.69
C ILE A 5 -3.54 -12.18 5.87
N TYR A 6 -2.78 -11.14 5.58
CA TYR A 6 -2.21 -10.25 6.58
C TYR A 6 -3.01 -8.96 6.63
N THR A 7 -3.07 -8.36 7.80
CA THR A 7 -3.80 -7.13 8.05
C THR A 7 -2.89 -6.17 8.80
N ASP A 8 -2.86 -4.92 8.36
CA ASP A 8 -2.14 -3.89 9.09
C ASP A 8 -2.85 -3.67 10.43
N THR A 9 -2.19 -3.97 11.54
CA THR A 9 -2.84 -4.09 12.83
C THR A 9 -2.12 -3.26 13.87
N TYR A 10 -2.90 -2.60 14.72
CA TYR A 10 -2.43 -1.73 15.79
C TYR A 10 -3.05 -2.20 17.09
N PHE A 11 -2.25 -2.80 17.96
CA PHE A 11 -2.65 -3.15 19.32
C PHE A 11 -2.36 -1.96 20.22
N ARG A 12 -3.40 -1.23 20.60
CA ARG A 12 -3.29 -0.04 21.46
C ARG A 12 -3.09 -0.48 22.90
N ILE A 13 -2.09 0.12 23.54
CA ILE A 13 -1.75 -0.15 24.94
C ILE A 13 -1.57 1.17 25.71
N GLU A 14 -1.73 1.12 27.02
CA GLU A 14 -1.39 2.20 27.94
C GLU A 14 -0.23 1.75 28.84
N SER A 15 0.96 2.29 28.62
CA SER A 15 2.17 1.98 29.39
C SER A 15 2.64 3.14 30.29
N GLY A 16 1.95 4.29 30.25
CA GLY A 16 2.39 5.55 30.84
C GLY A 16 3.39 6.32 29.98
N TYR A 17 3.46 6.04 28.67
CA TYR A 17 4.30 6.76 27.72
C TYR A 17 3.70 8.11 27.34
N GLU A 18 4.47 9.18 27.49
CA GLU A 18 4.10 10.54 27.07
C GLU A 18 4.74 10.90 25.73
N TRP A 19 3.94 11.31 24.76
CA TRP A 19 4.45 11.73 23.44
C TRP A 19 5.46 12.87 23.56
N GLY A 20 6.65 12.70 22.97
CA GLY A 20 7.75 13.67 23.01
C GLY A 20 8.55 13.70 24.32
N ARG A 21 8.14 12.97 25.35
CA ARG A 21 8.86 12.84 26.64
C ARG A 21 9.30 11.41 26.94
N GLY A 22 8.57 10.42 26.45
CA GLY A 22 8.83 9.01 26.68
C GLY A 22 8.34 8.53 28.04
N MET A 23 9.06 7.57 28.60
CA MET A 23 8.90 7.07 29.96
C MET A 23 10.24 7.16 30.69
N SER A 24 10.26 6.97 32.01
CA SER A 24 11.52 6.80 32.73
C SER A 24 12.29 5.57 32.19
N GLU A 25 13.61 5.58 32.34
CA GLU A 25 14.48 4.48 31.93
C GLU A 25 14.07 3.16 32.57
N GLU A 26 13.85 3.14 33.89
CA GLU A 26 13.38 1.97 34.64
C GLU A 26 12.05 1.40 34.11
N LYS A 27 11.07 2.27 33.81
CA LYS A 27 9.79 1.83 33.23
C LYS A 27 9.98 1.28 31.82
N THR A 28 10.86 1.89 31.04
CA THR A 28 11.17 1.47 29.68
C THR A 28 11.83 0.09 29.66
N GLU A 29 12.83 -0.12 30.52
CA GLU A 29 13.51 -1.41 30.67
C GLU A 29 12.54 -2.51 31.12
N THR A 30 11.72 -2.23 32.12
CA THR A 30 10.74 -3.19 32.64
C THR A 30 9.69 -3.54 31.59
N PHE A 31 9.19 -2.54 30.85
CA PHE A 31 8.26 -2.74 29.73
C PHE A 31 8.85 -3.66 28.66
N PHE A 32 10.05 -3.36 28.18
CA PHE A 32 10.65 -4.19 27.13
C PHE A 32 11.07 -5.57 27.63
N ALA A 33 11.47 -5.72 28.90
CA ALA A 33 11.71 -7.03 29.51
C ALA A 33 10.43 -7.88 29.52
N GLU A 34 9.28 -7.29 29.88
CA GLU A 34 8.00 -7.98 29.85
C GLU A 34 7.57 -8.35 28.43
N ILE A 35 7.66 -7.43 27.46
CA ILE A 35 7.36 -7.71 26.04
C ILE A 35 8.20 -8.88 25.53
N ARG A 36 9.51 -8.87 25.78
CA ARG A 36 10.40 -9.97 25.37
C ARG A 36 9.96 -11.30 25.97
N SER A 37 9.62 -11.31 27.26
CA SER A 37 9.18 -12.50 27.98
C SER A 37 7.85 -13.04 27.42
N LEU A 38 6.80 -12.21 27.38
CA LEU A 38 5.46 -12.59 26.92
C LEU A 38 5.48 -13.16 25.51
N PHE A 39 6.18 -12.50 24.58
CA PHE A 39 6.20 -12.91 23.18
C PHE A 39 7.11 -14.13 22.95
N SER A 40 8.28 -14.21 23.61
CA SER A 40 9.17 -15.37 23.47
C SER A 40 8.54 -16.65 24.02
N GLN A 41 7.84 -16.58 25.15
CA GLN A 41 7.07 -17.71 25.70
C GLN A 41 5.95 -18.19 24.75
N ASN A 42 5.49 -17.30 23.88
CA ASN A 42 4.51 -17.59 22.85
C ASN A 42 5.14 -17.85 21.46
N GLY A 43 6.45 -18.14 21.40
CA GLY A 43 7.13 -18.58 20.19
C GLY A 43 7.40 -17.47 19.16
N PHE A 44 7.27 -16.21 19.53
CA PHE A 44 7.73 -15.09 18.71
C PHE A 44 9.23 -14.87 18.94
N THR A 45 9.94 -14.52 17.88
CA THR A 45 11.33 -14.04 17.95
C THR A 45 11.34 -12.55 18.26
N ILE A 46 12.31 -12.11 19.06
CA ILE A 46 12.58 -10.69 19.30
C ILE A 46 13.71 -10.26 18.38
N GLU A 47 13.47 -9.22 17.58
CA GLU A 47 14.48 -8.59 16.74
C GLU A 47 14.79 -7.19 17.24
N GLU A 48 15.99 -6.99 17.78
CA GLU A 48 16.46 -5.69 18.24
C GLU A 48 16.85 -4.79 17.06
N ARG A 49 16.45 -3.51 17.10
CA ARG A 49 16.84 -2.56 16.06
C ARG A 49 18.21 -1.96 16.33
N LYS A 50 19.06 -1.98 15.31
CA LYS A 50 20.33 -1.23 15.30
C LYS A 50 19.95 0.26 15.41
N TYR A 51 20.61 1.02 16.28
CA TYR A 51 20.39 2.47 16.52
C TYR A 51 19.29 2.88 17.52
N GLY A 52 18.98 2.06 18.51
CA GLY A 52 18.18 2.49 19.67
C GLY A 52 16.69 2.66 19.40
N GLY A 53 16.17 1.99 18.37
CA GLY A 53 14.74 1.86 18.13
C GLY A 53 14.12 0.75 18.98
N CYS A 54 12.80 0.80 19.17
CA CYS A 54 12.06 -0.28 19.82
C CYS A 54 12.25 -1.61 19.06
N PRO A 55 12.24 -2.77 19.74
CA PRO A 55 12.36 -4.07 19.10
C PRO A 55 11.11 -4.38 18.26
N ASP A 56 11.28 -5.31 17.34
CA ASP A 56 10.17 -5.96 16.66
C ASP A 56 9.90 -7.34 17.29
N VAL A 57 8.64 -7.74 17.40
CA VAL A 57 8.25 -9.14 17.67
C VAL A 57 7.83 -9.81 16.36
N VAL A 58 8.37 -10.99 16.08
CA VAL A 58 8.28 -11.63 14.76
C VAL A 58 7.81 -13.07 14.87
N LEU A 59 6.82 -13.43 14.05
CA LEU A 59 6.39 -14.81 13.81
C LEU A 59 6.01 -14.98 12.35
N ASP A 60 6.81 -15.74 11.59
CA ASP A 60 6.78 -15.78 10.13
C ASP A 60 6.89 -14.36 9.53
N LYS A 61 5.89 -13.94 8.75
CA LYS A 61 5.75 -12.57 8.19
C LYS A 61 4.92 -11.65 9.06
N THR A 62 4.42 -12.11 10.22
CA THR A 62 3.87 -11.21 11.24
C THR A 62 5.04 -10.49 11.90
N ARG A 63 5.05 -9.15 11.85
CA ARG A 63 6.08 -8.32 12.48
C ARG A 63 5.40 -7.12 13.12
N LEU A 64 5.57 -6.95 14.43
CA LEU A 64 5.05 -5.79 15.16
C LEU A 64 6.20 -4.98 15.74
N TYR A 65 6.25 -3.71 15.38
CA TYR A 65 7.10 -2.72 16.03
C TYR A 65 6.53 -2.42 17.42
N CYS A 66 7.34 -2.63 18.47
CA CYS A 66 6.86 -2.57 19.85
C CYS A 66 7.01 -1.18 20.45
N HIS A 67 6.24 -0.20 19.96
CA HIS A 67 6.20 1.10 20.59
C HIS A 67 5.47 1.04 21.95
N PRO A 68 5.89 1.77 22.99
CA PRO A 68 5.19 1.72 24.28
C PRO A 68 3.73 2.23 24.27
N GLN A 69 3.30 2.94 23.21
CA GLN A 69 1.88 3.30 23.03
C GLN A 69 1.09 2.26 22.22
N GLU A 70 1.79 1.45 21.42
CA GLU A 70 1.17 0.48 20.52
C GLU A 70 2.17 -0.53 19.97
N LEU A 71 1.69 -1.75 19.76
CA LEU A 71 2.38 -2.71 18.91
C LEU A 71 1.74 -2.66 17.53
N SER A 72 2.49 -2.31 16.49
CA SER A 72 1.92 -2.09 15.16
C SER A 72 2.70 -2.72 14.01
N GLY A 73 1.97 -3.20 13.01
CA GLY A 73 2.53 -3.79 11.81
C GLY A 73 1.64 -4.86 11.17
N PRO A 74 2.11 -5.53 10.11
CA PRO A 74 1.36 -6.60 9.45
C PRO A 74 1.22 -7.82 10.36
N VAL A 75 -0.01 -8.29 10.52
CA VAL A 75 -0.34 -9.47 11.33
C VAL A 75 -1.17 -10.44 10.51
N ARG A 76 -0.83 -11.72 10.58
CA ARG A 76 -1.67 -12.75 9.98
C ARG A 76 -3.01 -12.79 10.69
N LYS A 77 -4.13 -12.73 9.96
CA LYS A 77 -5.47 -12.49 10.52
C LYS A 77 -5.83 -13.46 11.66
N GLU A 78 -5.47 -14.73 11.54
CA GLU A 78 -5.72 -15.74 12.57
C GLU A 78 -4.90 -15.56 13.86
N LEU A 79 -3.79 -14.81 13.81
CA LEU A 79 -2.92 -14.55 14.97
C LEU A 79 -3.39 -13.36 15.80
N ILE A 80 -4.29 -12.51 15.30
CA ILE A 80 -4.75 -11.30 15.99
C ILE A 80 -5.28 -11.65 17.39
N GLY A 81 -6.26 -12.54 17.49
CA GLY A 81 -6.85 -12.93 18.77
C GLY A 81 -5.87 -13.66 19.71
N ARG A 82 -4.80 -14.25 19.17
CA ARG A 82 -3.72 -14.81 20.00
C ARG A 82 -2.86 -13.70 20.60
N ILE A 83 -2.50 -12.69 19.80
CA ILE A 83 -1.71 -11.55 20.26
C ILE A 83 -2.49 -10.73 21.30
N GLU A 84 -3.79 -10.51 21.10
CA GLU A 84 -4.65 -9.86 22.11
C GLU A 84 -4.57 -10.59 23.47
N LYS A 85 -4.67 -11.93 23.47
CA LYS A 85 -4.56 -12.74 24.69
C LYS A 85 -3.19 -12.62 25.36
N ILE A 86 -2.11 -12.53 24.59
CA ILE A 86 -0.75 -12.30 25.12
C ILE A 86 -0.71 -10.92 25.79
N LEU A 87 -1.20 -9.89 25.13
CA LEU A 87 -1.16 -8.51 25.64
C LEU A 87 -2.05 -8.29 26.86
N THR A 88 -3.16 -9.02 27.00
CA THR A 88 -3.99 -8.97 28.21
C THR A 88 -3.29 -9.51 29.47
N GLN A 89 -2.16 -10.21 29.33
CA GLN A 89 -1.36 -10.71 30.46
C GLN A 89 -0.30 -9.70 30.93
N GLY A 90 -0.16 -8.56 30.23
CA GLY A 90 0.80 -7.52 30.59
C GLY A 90 0.52 -6.91 31.96
N THR A 91 1.58 -6.59 32.68
CA THR A 91 1.54 -5.98 34.02
C THR A 91 2.18 -4.59 34.03
N THR A 92 3.09 -4.30 33.09
CA THR A 92 3.71 -2.97 32.91
C THR A 92 2.91 -2.07 31.95
N PHE A 93 1.85 -2.59 31.34
CA PHE A 93 0.96 -1.87 30.44
C PHE A 93 -0.45 -2.48 30.48
N GLN A 94 -1.45 -1.73 30.04
CA GLN A 94 -2.82 -2.22 29.85
C GLN A 94 -3.14 -2.34 28.36
N TYR A 95 -3.59 -3.51 27.91
CA TYR A 95 -4.18 -3.66 26.57
C TYR A 95 -5.54 -2.94 26.50
N LEU A 96 -5.73 -2.12 25.45
CA LEU A 96 -6.93 -1.31 25.28
C LEU A 96 -7.85 -1.86 24.20
N ARG A 97 -7.33 -1.99 22.97
CA ARG A 97 -8.09 -2.43 21.79
C ARG A 97 -7.15 -2.77 20.63
N THR A 98 -7.72 -3.42 19.61
CA THR A 98 -7.08 -3.65 18.31
C THR A 98 -7.77 -2.84 17.24
N ASP A 99 -7.00 -2.05 16.50
CA ASP A 99 -7.44 -1.39 15.27
C ASP A 99 -6.80 -2.11 14.05
N THR A 100 -7.57 -2.33 12.98
CA THR A 100 -7.09 -2.98 11.75
C THR A 100 -7.31 -2.11 10.51
N TYR A 101 -6.32 -2.01 9.63
CA TYR A 101 -6.33 -1.12 8.46
C TYR A 101 -5.95 -1.87 7.17
N GLY A 102 -6.95 -2.43 6.49
CA GLY A 102 -6.76 -3.03 5.17
C GLY A 102 -5.85 -4.26 5.15
N GLU A 103 -5.82 -4.94 4.01
CA GLU A 103 -5.04 -6.16 3.82
C GLU A 103 -3.63 -5.84 3.33
N VAL A 104 -2.66 -6.63 3.79
CA VAL A 104 -1.28 -6.62 3.34
C VAL A 104 -1.06 -7.90 2.55
N LEU A 105 -0.81 -7.78 1.25
CA LEU A 105 -0.68 -8.93 0.37
C LEU A 105 0.77 -9.41 0.31
N ASP A 106 0.94 -10.72 0.40
CA ASP A 106 2.22 -11.41 0.28
C ASP A 106 2.49 -11.84 -1.16
N LEU A 107 2.86 -10.85 -1.98
CA LEU A 107 3.04 -11.00 -3.42
C LEU A 107 4.46 -10.63 -3.86
N THR A 108 5.01 -11.39 -4.82
CA THR A 108 6.18 -10.98 -5.59
C THR A 108 5.83 -9.86 -6.60
N GLU A 109 6.81 -9.33 -7.34
CA GLU A 109 6.55 -8.36 -8.42
C GLU A 109 5.59 -8.91 -9.47
N GLU A 110 5.84 -10.13 -9.90
CA GLU A 110 5.10 -10.81 -10.95
C GLU A 110 3.70 -11.17 -10.48
N GLU A 111 3.56 -11.60 -9.23
CA GLU A 111 2.27 -11.90 -8.62
C GLU A 111 1.42 -10.65 -8.39
N GLU A 112 2.02 -9.53 -7.96
CA GLU A 112 1.30 -8.26 -7.84
C GLU A 112 0.83 -7.75 -9.22
N LEU A 113 1.67 -7.88 -10.25
CA LEU A 113 1.29 -7.52 -11.61
C LEU A 113 0.16 -8.42 -12.13
N ALA A 114 0.22 -9.73 -11.87
CA ALA A 114 -0.84 -10.67 -12.23
C ALA A 114 -2.14 -10.36 -11.47
N TYR A 115 -2.05 -10.02 -10.18
CA TYR A 115 -3.16 -9.59 -9.36
C TYR A 115 -3.89 -8.39 -9.97
N TYR A 116 -3.16 -7.34 -10.38
CA TYR A 116 -3.80 -6.18 -11.03
C TYR A 116 -4.51 -6.55 -12.33
N ARG A 117 -3.90 -7.42 -13.15
CA ARG A 117 -4.50 -7.88 -14.42
C ARG A 117 -5.79 -8.68 -14.18
N GLU A 118 -5.83 -9.48 -13.13
CA GLU A 118 -6.99 -10.27 -12.76
C GLU A 118 -8.11 -9.40 -12.16
N VAL A 119 -7.80 -8.64 -11.12
CA VAL A 119 -8.78 -7.84 -10.36
C VAL A 119 -9.37 -6.71 -11.21
N HIS A 120 -8.57 -6.13 -12.11
CA HIS A 120 -9.00 -5.03 -12.97
C HIS A 120 -9.23 -5.45 -14.42
N ALA A 121 -9.31 -6.76 -14.71
CA ALA A 121 -9.57 -7.29 -16.04
C ALA A 121 -10.80 -6.64 -16.69
N MET A 122 -11.85 -6.41 -15.88
CA MET A 122 -13.06 -5.74 -16.28
C MET A 122 -13.07 -4.29 -15.78
N GLY A 123 -13.27 -3.34 -16.69
CA GLY A 123 -13.56 -1.95 -16.34
C GLY A 123 -12.36 -1.02 -16.21
N ILE A 124 -11.11 -1.51 -16.21
CA ILE A 124 -9.93 -0.63 -16.14
C ILE A 124 -9.88 0.37 -17.30
N GLU A 125 -10.23 -0.06 -18.52
CA GLU A 125 -10.30 0.84 -19.67
C GLU A 125 -11.35 1.94 -19.47
N GLY A 126 -12.48 1.61 -18.83
CA GLY A 126 -13.51 2.59 -18.48
C GLY A 126 -13.01 3.62 -17.46
N ILE A 127 -12.23 3.17 -16.47
CA ILE A 127 -11.58 4.05 -15.49
C ILE A 127 -10.59 4.99 -16.20
N PHE A 128 -9.77 4.49 -17.11
CA PHE A 128 -8.88 5.31 -17.93
C PHE A 128 -9.63 6.30 -18.80
N SER A 129 -10.69 5.85 -19.48
CA SER A 129 -11.54 6.68 -20.31
C SER A 129 -12.19 7.80 -19.51
N GLU A 130 -12.60 7.57 -18.26
CA GLU A 130 -13.11 8.64 -17.41
C GLU A 130 -11.98 9.56 -16.92
N ALA A 131 -10.86 8.99 -16.48
CA ALA A 131 -9.72 9.74 -15.97
C ALA A 131 -9.14 10.70 -17.01
N PHE A 132 -9.07 10.30 -18.29
CA PHE A 132 -8.63 11.13 -19.40
C PHE A 132 -9.76 11.88 -20.13
N ARG A 133 -11.02 11.73 -19.69
CA ARG A 133 -12.14 12.44 -20.30
C ARG A 133 -11.97 13.95 -20.16
N THR A 134 -12.17 14.66 -21.27
CA THR A 134 -12.20 16.12 -21.30
C THR A 134 -13.53 16.60 -21.89
N ARG A 135 -13.97 17.80 -21.51
CA ARG A 135 -15.25 18.35 -21.99
C ARG A 135 -15.25 18.70 -23.47
N ARG A 136 -14.07 18.96 -24.05
CA ARG A 136 -13.90 19.41 -25.43
C ARG A 136 -12.70 18.71 -26.05
N ARG A 137 -12.78 18.40 -27.34
CA ARG A 137 -11.75 17.68 -28.12
C ARG A 137 -10.38 18.37 -28.14
N ASN A 138 -10.32 19.67 -27.94
CA ASN A 138 -9.07 20.43 -27.92
C ASN A 138 -8.42 20.53 -26.53
N LEU A 139 -9.08 20.02 -25.48
CA LEU A 139 -8.55 20.00 -24.13
C LEU A 139 -7.88 18.65 -23.84
N TYR A 140 -6.74 18.71 -23.15
CA TYR A 140 -5.97 17.55 -22.74
C TYR A 140 -5.61 17.65 -21.26
N LYS A 141 -5.33 16.51 -20.62
CA LYS A 141 -4.80 16.42 -19.26
C LYS A 141 -3.33 16.01 -19.32
N SER A 142 -2.58 16.30 -18.26
CA SER A 142 -1.22 15.78 -18.11
C SER A 142 -1.24 14.26 -18.06
N ARG A 143 -0.47 13.61 -18.93
CA ARG A 143 -0.38 12.15 -18.99
C ARG A 143 0.13 11.58 -17.68
N GLU A 144 1.22 12.14 -17.19
CA GLU A 144 1.93 11.67 -15.99
C GLU A 144 1.08 11.84 -14.73
N GLN A 145 0.50 13.03 -14.51
CA GLN A 145 -0.33 13.28 -13.33
C GLN A 145 -1.57 12.37 -13.27
N VAL A 146 -2.20 12.10 -14.41
CA VAL A 146 -3.36 11.19 -14.43
C VAL A 146 -2.91 9.75 -14.15
N GLN A 147 -1.79 9.31 -14.72
CA GLN A 147 -1.26 7.97 -14.45
C GLN A 147 -0.83 7.81 -12.98
N GLU A 148 -0.19 8.81 -12.37
CA GLU A 148 0.13 8.83 -10.94
C GLU A 148 -1.12 8.65 -10.07
N ILE A 149 -2.19 9.41 -10.35
CA ILE A 149 -3.46 9.29 -9.61
C ILE A 149 -4.06 7.89 -9.77
N LEU A 150 -3.95 7.28 -10.95
CA LEU A 150 -4.45 5.93 -11.19
C LEU A 150 -3.60 4.88 -10.46
N VAL A 151 -2.28 5.02 -10.47
CA VAL A 151 -1.37 4.14 -9.71
C VAL A 151 -1.73 4.18 -8.23
N GLU A 152 -1.83 5.37 -7.63
CA GLU A 152 -2.16 5.49 -6.20
C GLU A 152 -3.54 4.93 -5.84
N LYS A 153 -4.52 5.02 -6.75
CA LYS A 153 -5.86 4.44 -6.52
C LYS A 153 -5.91 2.93 -6.59
N LEU A 154 -5.10 2.31 -7.45
CA LEU A 154 -5.10 0.86 -7.65
C LEU A 154 -4.11 0.14 -6.73
N ARG A 155 -3.09 0.85 -6.26
CA ARG A 155 -1.99 0.28 -5.49
C ARG A 155 -2.53 -0.47 -4.26
N VAL A 156 -2.10 -1.71 -4.12
CA VAL A 156 -2.33 -2.52 -2.93
C VAL A 156 -1.14 -2.45 -1.98
N LYS A 157 -1.40 -2.59 -0.68
CA LYS A 157 -0.35 -2.69 0.32
C LYS A 157 0.26 -4.09 0.24
N THR A 158 1.58 -4.17 0.08
CA THR A 158 2.34 -5.43 0.10
C THR A 158 3.45 -5.37 1.15
N PHE A 159 4.07 -6.51 1.44
CA PHE A 159 5.23 -6.58 2.37
C PHE A 159 6.48 -5.86 1.87
N ARG A 160 6.48 -5.44 0.61
CA ARG A 160 7.61 -4.72 0.05
C ARG A 160 7.53 -3.30 0.55
N GLU A 161 8.62 -2.86 1.19
CA GLU A 161 8.82 -1.46 1.53
C GLU A 161 8.41 -0.62 0.32
N SER A 162 7.58 0.40 0.56
CA SER A 162 7.01 1.23 -0.49
C SER A 162 8.15 1.67 -1.40
N SER A 163 8.30 1.01 -2.55
CA SER A 163 9.32 1.38 -3.53
C SER A 163 9.00 2.81 -3.89
N VAL A 164 9.86 3.71 -3.43
CA VAL A 164 9.75 5.16 -3.57
C VAL A 164 9.36 5.46 -5.00
N TYR A 165 8.10 5.86 -5.22
CA TYR A 165 7.51 6.32 -6.49
C TYR A 165 8.27 5.87 -7.74
N SER A 166 8.58 4.58 -7.84
CA SER A 166 9.45 4.13 -8.90
C SER A 166 8.55 3.87 -10.09
N SER A 167 8.87 4.49 -11.22
CA SER A 167 8.24 4.20 -12.52
C SER A 167 8.38 2.72 -12.94
N THR A 168 9.07 1.91 -12.12
CA THR A 168 9.28 0.47 -12.26
C THR A 168 8.35 -0.38 -11.38
N SER A 169 7.53 0.20 -10.50
CA SER A 169 6.64 -0.58 -9.63
C SER A 169 5.61 -1.39 -10.44
N PRO A 170 5.11 -2.54 -9.94
CA PRO A 170 4.12 -3.32 -10.69
C PRO A 170 2.85 -2.55 -11.02
N ALA A 171 2.38 -1.67 -10.12
CA ALA A 171 1.23 -0.80 -10.39
C ALA A 171 1.50 0.16 -11.56
N TRP A 172 2.71 0.77 -11.60
CA TRP A 172 3.13 1.62 -12.71
C TRP A 172 3.22 0.85 -14.03
N ARG A 173 3.84 -0.34 -14.00
CA ARG A 173 3.94 -1.22 -15.17
C ARG A 173 2.55 -1.58 -15.70
N TYR A 174 1.63 -1.95 -14.81
CA TYR A 174 0.25 -2.27 -15.18
C TYR A 174 -0.47 -1.08 -15.82
N ILE A 175 -0.43 0.10 -15.20
CA ILE A 175 -1.02 1.34 -15.73
C ILE A 175 -0.46 1.68 -17.10
N ARG A 176 0.86 1.51 -17.29
CA ARG A 176 1.51 1.76 -18.57
C ARG A 176 1.07 0.77 -19.66
N GLU A 177 0.97 -0.52 -19.34
CA GLU A 177 0.48 -1.55 -20.27
C GLU A 177 -0.94 -1.22 -20.77
N ILE A 178 -1.85 -0.84 -19.87
CA ILE A 178 -3.21 -0.45 -20.25
C ILE A 178 -3.22 0.83 -21.09
N TYR A 179 -2.43 1.83 -20.70
CA TYR A 179 -2.31 3.08 -21.44
C TYR A 179 -1.84 2.86 -22.88
N GLU A 180 -0.76 2.09 -23.06
CA GLU A 180 -0.18 1.77 -24.37
C GLU A 180 -1.15 0.97 -25.23
N LYS A 181 -1.87 0.00 -24.62
CA LYS A 181 -2.95 -0.75 -25.30
C LYS A 181 -4.05 0.19 -25.80
N MET A 182 -4.56 1.07 -24.94
CA MET A 182 -5.64 1.99 -25.30
C MET A 182 -5.22 3.03 -26.35
N LEU A 183 -3.93 3.42 -26.39
CA LEU A 183 -3.39 4.23 -27.47
C LEU A 183 -3.36 3.48 -28.80
N ALA A 184 -2.87 2.23 -28.79
CA ALA A 184 -2.82 1.39 -29.99
C ALA A 184 -4.22 1.12 -30.56
N GLU A 185 -5.24 1.02 -29.69
CA GLU A 185 -6.64 0.87 -30.07
C GLU A 185 -7.32 2.19 -30.48
N GLY A 186 -6.63 3.33 -30.43
CA GLY A 186 -7.17 4.64 -30.78
C GLY A 186 -8.20 5.18 -29.78
N LYS A 187 -8.32 4.58 -28.59
CA LYS A 187 -9.23 5.02 -27.51
C LYS A 187 -8.68 6.24 -26.76
N LEU A 188 -7.37 6.46 -26.82
CA LEU A 188 -6.68 7.62 -26.27
C LEU A 188 -6.00 8.42 -27.38
N VAL A 189 -5.88 9.73 -27.18
CA VAL A 189 -5.22 10.64 -28.12
C VAL A 189 -4.15 11.43 -27.37
N GLU A 190 -2.90 11.30 -27.81
CA GLU A 190 -1.77 12.07 -27.27
C GLU A 190 -1.65 13.45 -27.90
N GLY A 191 -1.14 14.38 -27.10
CA GLY A 191 -0.64 15.67 -27.53
C GLY A 191 0.57 16.06 -26.70
N TYR A 192 1.14 17.21 -26.98
CA TYR A 192 2.22 17.75 -26.16
C TYR A 192 2.12 19.28 -26.06
N LYS A 193 2.72 19.82 -25.01
CA LYS A 193 2.92 21.26 -24.83
C LYS A 193 4.40 21.54 -24.57
N HIS A 194 4.96 22.53 -25.24
CA HIS A 194 6.29 23.02 -24.91
C HIS A 194 6.25 23.81 -23.60
N THR A 195 7.14 23.47 -22.69
CA THR A 195 7.39 24.17 -21.43
C THR A 195 8.85 24.64 -21.42
N GLY A 196 9.20 25.56 -20.51
CA GLY A 196 10.60 25.96 -20.32
C GLY A 196 11.52 24.79 -19.93
N SER A 197 10.95 23.69 -19.42
CA SER A 197 11.64 22.46 -19.00
C SER A 197 11.60 21.32 -20.04
N GLY A 198 10.99 21.51 -21.22
CA GLY A 198 10.93 20.49 -22.26
C GLY A 198 9.54 20.29 -22.87
N LYS A 199 9.17 19.04 -23.13
CA LYS A 199 7.85 18.66 -23.67
C LYS A 199 7.02 18.01 -22.57
N LEU A 200 5.90 18.64 -22.21
CA LEU A 200 4.89 18.04 -21.36
C LEU A 200 3.97 17.16 -22.20
N MET A 201 3.96 15.86 -21.92
CA MET A 201 3.07 14.90 -22.58
C MET A 201 1.65 15.02 -22.05
N LEU A 202 0.69 15.14 -22.96
CA LEU A 202 -0.71 15.33 -22.65
C LEU A 202 -1.53 14.21 -23.29
N CYS A 203 -2.67 13.88 -22.69
CA CYS A 203 -3.57 12.86 -23.20
C CYS A 203 -5.03 13.23 -22.94
N ARG A 204 -5.92 12.73 -23.80
CA ARG A 204 -7.37 12.74 -23.61
C ARG A 204 -7.98 11.45 -24.14
N THR A 205 -9.20 11.16 -23.73
CA THR A 205 -10.01 10.11 -24.35
C THR A 205 -10.45 10.54 -25.74
N ALA A 206 -10.45 9.59 -26.68
CA ALA A 206 -11.02 9.77 -28.00
C ALA A 206 -12.54 9.97 -27.89
N THR A 207 -13.10 10.76 -28.81
CA THR A 207 -14.55 10.92 -28.93
C THR A 207 -15.14 9.73 -29.70
N ASP A 208 -16.43 9.44 -29.55
CA ASP A 208 -17.08 8.34 -30.27
C ASP A 208 -16.90 8.44 -31.80
N ARG A 209 -16.84 9.67 -32.33
CA ARG A 209 -16.58 9.94 -33.75
C ARG A 209 -15.16 9.58 -34.21
N GLU A 210 -14.20 9.58 -33.29
CA GLU A 210 -12.80 9.21 -33.54
C GLU A 210 -12.56 7.70 -33.38
N ILE A 211 -13.39 7.02 -32.58
CA ILE A 211 -13.30 5.57 -32.31
C ILE A 211 -13.90 4.73 -33.45
N LEU A 212 -14.76 5.31 -34.30
CA LEU A 212 -15.35 4.60 -35.45
C LEU A 212 -14.29 4.23 -36.50
N PRO A 213 -14.28 2.98 -37.01
CA PRO A 213 -13.39 2.58 -38.09
C PRO A 213 -13.67 3.39 -39.36
N ASP A 214 -12.62 3.66 -40.14
CA ASP A 214 -12.63 4.54 -41.32
C ASP A 214 -13.68 4.21 -42.41
N LYS A 215 -14.43 3.10 -42.29
CA LYS A 215 -15.54 2.78 -43.20
C LYS A 215 -16.86 3.52 -42.93
N ALA A 216 -16.96 4.31 -41.84
CA ALA A 216 -18.16 5.09 -41.53
C ALA A 216 -17.99 6.62 -41.65
N LYS A 217 -16.87 7.09 -42.22
CA LYS A 217 -16.65 8.50 -42.54
C LYS A 217 -16.91 8.72 -44.05
N LYS A 218 -18.18 8.78 -44.44
CA LYS A 218 -18.63 9.37 -45.70
C LYS A 218 -19.56 10.53 -45.40
#